data_AF-L2G9H9-F1
#
_entry.id   AF-L2G9H9-F1
#
_cell.length_a   1.000
_cell.length_b   1.000
_cell.length_c   1.000
_cell.angle_alpha   90.00
_cell.angle_beta   90.00
_cell.angle_gamma   90.00
#
_symmetry.space_group_name_H-M   'P 1'
#
loop_
_entity.id
_entity.type
_entity.pdbx_description
1 polymer ?
#
loop_
_entity_poly.entity_id
_entity_poly.type
_entity_poly.pdbx_seq_one_letter_code
_entity_poly.pdbx_strand_id
1 'polypeptide(L)'
;MASSKDSGLGQLGGGFPADHMKKTMLTTPAMFELRFKHICTMHSKGETEAAETKALELLAEPRLGRLHKAGMHMILATSETDFVHHSPEAVTLFGEALQGEMTACQRASLEYWHAEAEKLLEEARSDQSAIDNEINEKLKSGMTMRQIQDAQLSEMYERLARIGEEEGASAETSTAAASDQDAEVRKFGIERRGRGKALF
;
A
#
# COMPACT_ATOMS: atom_id res chain seq x y z
N MET A 1 -15.17 68.14 -28.64
CA MET A 1 -16.58 67.94 -28.24
C MET A 1 -16.79 66.45 -28.00
N ALA A 2 -17.49 66.14 -26.91
CA ALA A 2 -17.39 64.91 -26.13
C ALA A 2 -17.82 63.65 -26.88
N SER A 3 -17.05 62.57 -26.69
CA SER A 3 -17.46 61.20 -27.04
C SER A 3 -17.47 60.35 -25.77
N SER A 4 -18.68 60.05 -25.30
CA SER A 4 -18.97 59.07 -24.26
C SER A 4 -18.40 57.71 -24.64
N LYS A 5 -17.74 57.05 -23.68
CA LYS A 5 -17.71 55.58 -23.62
C LYS A 5 -18.03 55.14 -22.19
N ASP A 6 -19.24 54.62 -22.12
CA ASP A 6 -19.90 53.93 -21.03
C ASP A 6 -19.15 52.61 -20.76
N SER A 7 -18.47 52.50 -19.62
CA SER A 7 -17.81 51.27 -19.18
C SER A 7 -18.67 50.63 -18.10
N GLY A 8 -19.50 49.68 -18.57
CA GLY A 8 -20.38 48.87 -17.74
C GLY A 8 -19.63 48.07 -16.69
N LEU A 9 -20.10 48.23 -15.45
CA LEU A 9 -19.77 47.41 -14.29
C LEU A 9 -20.30 45.99 -14.52
N GLY A 10 -19.41 45.08 -14.91
CA GLY A 10 -19.66 43.65 -14.93
C GLY A 10 -19.69 43.09 -13.50
N GLN A 11 -20.85 42.53 -13.14
CA GLN A 11 -21.17 41.87 -11.89
C GLN A 11 -20.12 40.85 -11.43
N LEU A 12 -19.63 41.04 -10.20
CA LEU A 12 -18.98 40.03 -9.40
C LEU A 12 -20.04 39.03 -8.91
N GLY A 13 -20.37 38.05 -9.74
CA GLY A 13 -21.17 36.88 -9.37
C GLY A 13 -20.35 35.92 -8.52
N GLY A 14 -20.18 36.25 -7.24
CA GLY A 14 -19.65 35.35 -6.22
C GLY A 14 -20.61 34.20 -5.94
N GLY A 15 -20.47 33.11 -6.70
CA GLY A 15 -21.11 31.82 -6.42
C GLY A 15 -20.11 30.85 -5.81
N PHE A 16 -19.71 31.08 -4.55
CA PHE A 16 -19.03 30.03 -3.78
C PHE A 16 -20.09 29.00 -3.35
N PRO A 17 -19.99 27.72 -3.74
CA PRO A 17 -20.91 26.69 -3.26
C PRO A 17 -20.63 26.43 -1.77
N ALA A 18 -21.48 26.98 -0.90
CA ALA A 18 -21.42 26.88 0.54
C ALA A 18 -22.11 25.63 1.12
N ASP A 19 -22.24 24.54 0.34
CA ASP A 19 -23.08 23.38 0.72
C ASP A 19 -22.35 22.03 0.87
N HIS A 20 -21.01 22.01 0.90
CA HIS A 20 -20.24 20.78 1.18
C HIS A 20 -19.60 20.74 2.58
N MET A 21 -20.11 21.52 3.52
CA MET A 21 -19.63 21.48 4.90
C MET A 21 -20.61 20.75 5.82
N LYS A 22 -20.09 19.65 6.41
CA LYS A 22 -20.43 19.07 7.72
C LYS A 22 -21.46 17.95 7.71
N LYS A 23 -21.05 16.83 7.14
CA LYS A 23 -21.23 15.54 7.84
C LYS A 23 -19.89 15.03 8.34
N THR A 24 -19.12 15.90 9.00
CA THR A 24 -18.04 15.49 9.90
C THR A 24 -18.72 14.82 11.09
N MET A 25 -19.10 13.55 10.90
CA MET A 25 -19.45 12.71 12.04
C MET A 25 -18.29 12.81 13.02
N LEU A 26 -18.59 13.13 14.27
CA LEU A 26 -17.60 13.22 15.33
C LEU A 26 -16.96 11.84 15.50
N THR A 27 -15.92 11.53 14.72
CA THR A 27 -15.17 10.28 14.84
C THR A 27 -14.52 10.30 16.23
N THR A 28 -14.90 9.36 17.08
CA THR A 28 -14.34 9.20 18.42
C THR A 28 -13.04 8.41 18.35
N PRO A 29 -12.13 8.55 19.33
CA PRO A 29 -10.93 7.70 19.40
C PRO A 29 -11.23 6.20 19.34
N ALA A 30 -12.35 5.75 19.91
CA ALA A 30 -12.80 4.37 19.86
C ALA A 30 -13.13 3.89 18.43
N MET A 31 -13.67 4.76 17.57
CA MET A 31 -13.93 4.44 16.17
C MET A 31 -12.63 4.26 15.37
N PHE A 32 -11.62 5.08 15.63
CA PHE A 32 -10.30 4.93 15.02
C PHE A 32 -9.66 3.60 15.41
N GLU A 33 -9.70 3.25 16.70
CA GLU A 33 -9.20 1.97 17.20
C GLU A 33 -9.91 0.77 16.55
N LEU A 34 -11.23 0.83 16.41
CA LEU A 34 -12.01 -0.24 15.78
C LEU A 34 -11.63 -0.41 14.29
N ARG A 35 -11.54 0.70 13.55
CA ARG A 35 -11.12 0.67 12.14
C ARG A 35 -9.70 0.16 11.99
N PHE A 36 -8.78 0.62 12.82
CA PHE A 36 -7.40 0.15 12.83
C PHE A 36 -7.32 -1.36 13.02
N LYS A 37 -7.99 -1.92 14.04
CA LYS A 37 -8.03 -3.37 14.28
C LYS A 37 -8.64 -4.15 13.11
N HIS A 38 -9.70 -3.62 12.50
CA HIS A 38 -10.31 -4.23 11.34
C HIS A 38 -9.33 -4.31 10.17
N ILE A 39 -8.57 -3.25 9.91
CA ILE A 39 -7.55 -3.20 8.86
C ILE A 39 -6.41 -4.19 9.14
N CYS A 40 -5.88 -4.22 10.36
CA CYS A 40 -4.87 -5.22 10.74
C CYS A 40 -5.39 -6.66 10.58
N THR A 41 -6.68 -6.89 10.87
CA THR A 41 -7.29 -8.22 10.70
C THR A 41 -7.37 -8.61 9.23
N MET A 42 -7.81 -7.71 8.33
CA MET A 42 -7.83 -7.97 6.88
C MET A 42 -6.43 -8.29 6.36
N HIS A 43 -5.43 -7.50 6.76
CA HIS A 43 -4.04 -7.73 6.38
C HIS A 43 -3.54 -9.10 6.85
N SER A 44 -3.83 -9.48 8.11
CA SER A 44 -3.45 -10.80 8.65
C SER A 44 -4.12 -11.99 7.95
N LYS A 45 -5.26 -11.77 7.29
CA LYS A 45 -5.98 -12.78 6.49
C LYS A 45 -5.47 -12.88 5.06
N GLY A 46 -4.52 -12.04 4.66
CA GLY A 46 -4.03 -11.95 3.28
C GLY A 46 -4.92 -11.14 2.35
N GLU A 47 -5.92 -10.41 2.89
CA GLU A 47 -6.75 -9.47 2.13
C GLU A 47 -5.97 -8.15 1.93
N THR A 48 -4.78 -8.21 1.30
CA THR A 48 -3.78 -7.13 1.26
C THR A 48 -4.30 -5.89 0.56
N GLU A 49 -4.82 -6.00 -0.66
CA GLU A 49 -5.33 -4.85 -1.44
C GLU A 49 -6.46 -4.10 -0.72
N ALA A 50 -7.38 -4.85 -0.08
CA ALA A 50 -8.47 -4.27 0.69
C ALA A 50 -7.95 -3.56 1.96
N ALA A 51 -7.00 -4.18 2.65
CA ALA A 51 -6.36 -3.59 3.82
C ALA A 51 -5.59 -2.32 3.47
N GLU A 52 -4.84 -2.31 2.36
CA GLU A 52 -4.09 -1.16 1.85
C GLU A 52 -5.02 -0.01 1.51
N THR A 53 -6.10 -0.29 0.76
CA THR A 53 -7.13 0.71 0.43
C THR A 53 -7.70 1.36 1.70
N LYS A 54 -8.06 0.54 2.70
CA LYS A 54 -8.60 1.04 3.97
C LYS A 54 -7.55 1.74 4.84
N ALA A 55 -6.28 1.35 4.75
CA ALA A 55 -5.19 2.03 5.43
C ALA A 55 -4.99 3.44 4.88
N LEU A 56 -5.01 3.62 3.55
CA LEU A 56 -4.95 4.92 2.90
C LEU A 56 -6.15 5.81 3.27
N GLU A 57 -7.37 5.25 3.25
CA GLU A 57 -8.58 5.97 3.70
C GLU A 57 -8.45 6.45 5.16
N LEU A 58 -7.87 5.63 6.04
CA LEU A 58 -7.70 5.97 7.45
C LEU A 58 -6.58 7.01 7.65
N LEU A 59 -5.48 6.92 6.92
CA LEU A 59 -4.38 7.89 6.95
C LEU A 59 -4.80 9.30 6.52
N ALA A 60 -5.76 9.39 5.60
CA ALA A 60 -6.33 10.67 5.19
C ALA A 60 -7.08 11.40 6.32
N GLU A 61 -7.40 10.72 7.44
CA GLU A 61 -8.10 11.34 8.56
C GLU A 61 -7.16 12.19 9.43
N PRO A 62 -7.39 13.51 9.55
CA PRO A 62 -6.45 14.43 10.21
C PRO A 62 -6.33 14.16 11.72
N ARG A 63 -7.36 13.54 12.32
CA ARG A 63 -7.44 13.25 13.75
C ARG A 63 -6.89 11.87 14.12
N LEU A 64 -6.34 11.13 13.16
CA LEU A 64 -5.75 9.83 13.41
C LEU A 64 -4.51 9.98 14.32
N GLY A 65 -4.45 9.18 15.39
CA GLY A 65 -3.34 9.19 16.33
C GLY A 65 -2.03 8.76 15.66
N ARG A 66 -0.89 9.24 16.18
CA ARG A 66 0.44 8.94 15.62
C ARG A 66 0.73 7.43 15.57
N LEU A 67 0.37 6.69 16.63
CA LEU A 67 0.55 5.24 16.67
C LEU A 67 -0.29 4.52 15.60
N HIS A 68 -1.54 4.95 15.40
CA HIS A 68 -2.38 4.40 14.34
C HIS A 68 -1.81 4.73 12.96
N LYS A 69 -1.33 5.96 12.75
CA LYS A 69 -0.61 6.36 11.53
C LYS A 69 0.59 5.46 11.27
N ALA A 70 1.43 5.24 12.28
CA ALA A 70 2.60 4.36 12.19
C ALA A 70 2.21 2.96 11.73
N GLY A 71 1.18 2.37 12.37
CA GLY A 71 0.69 1.05 11.99
C GLY A 71 0.06 1.00 10.59
N MET A 72 -0.60 2.06 10.12
CA MET A 72 -1.09 2.12 8.73
C MET A 72 0.05 2.20 7.72
N HIS A 73 1.07 3.03 7.99
CA HIS A 73 2.27 3.08 7.16
C HIS A 73 3.00 1.74 7.14
N MET A 74 3.05 1.01 8.26
CA MET A 74 3.64 -0.32 8.31
C MET A 74 2.87 -1.34 7.46
N ILE A 75 1.53 -1.27 7.39
CA ILE A 75 0.75 -2.11 6.46
C ILE A 75 1.09 -1.76 5.01
N LEU A 76 1.11 -0.47 4.68
CA LEU A 76 1.42 -0.01 3.31
C LEU A 76 2.88 -0.28 2.92
N ALA A 77 3.80 -0.32 3.88
CA ALA A 77 5.19 -0.73 3.68
C ALA A 77 5.34 -2.19 3.24
N THR A 78 4.29 -3.01 3.38
CA THR A 78 4.28 -4.38 2.85
C THR A 78 3.67 -4.50 1.45
N SER A 79 3.12 -3.40 0.91
CA SER A 79 2.57 -3.32 -0.45
C SER A 79 3.68 -3.34 -1.48
N GLU A 80 3.42 -3.94 -2.64
CA GLU A 80 4.37 -3.95 -3.76
C GLU A 80 4.51 -2.59 -4.46
N THR A 81 3.60 -1.64 -4.18
CA THR A 81 3.45 -0.42 -5.00
C THR A 81 4.13 0.82 -4.45
N ASP A 82 4.20 1.00 -3.12
CA ASP A 82 4.72 2.24 -2.51
C ASP A 82 5.43 2.00 -1.16
N PHE A 83 6.10 0.86 -1.02
CA PHE A 83 6.77 0.50 0.23
C PHE A 83 7.94 1.43 0.58
N VAL A 84 8.64 1.98 -0.42
CA VAL A 84 9.80 2.85 -0.23
C VAL A 84 9.43 4.14 0.51
N HIS A 85 8.24 4.69 0.26
CA HIS A 85 7.78 5.91 0.94
C HIS A 85 7.25 5.61 2.36
N HIS A 86 6.57 4.48 2.55
CA HIS A 86 5.86 4.21 3.79
C HIS A 86 6.74 3.61 4.90
N SER A 87 7.77 2.82 4.56
CA SER A 87 8.72 2.28 5.55
C SER A 87 9.41 3.35 6.42
N PRO A 88 9.99 4.45 5.87
CA PRO A 88 10.66 5.46 6.69
C PRO A 88 9.68 6.28 7.57
N GLU A 89 8.45 6.50 7.10
CA GLU A 89 7.40 7.16 7.88
C GLU A 89 6.99 6.29 9.09
N ALA A 90 6.84 4.98 8.91
CA ALA A 90 6.55 4.06 10.01
C ALA A 90 7.66 4.09 11.07
N VAL A 91 8.92 4.00 10.67
CA VAL A 91 10.09 4.07 11.57
C VAL A 91 10.08 5.38 12.36
N THR A 92 9.90 6.50 11.66
CA THR A 92 9.91 7.84 12.26
C THR A 92 8.79 7.98 13.30
N LEU A 93 7.56 7.59 12.98
CA LEU A 93 6.42 7.71 13.89
C LEU A 93 6.53 6.79 15.10
N PHE A 94 7.05 5.56 14.94
CA PHE A 94 7.34 4.68 16.08
C PHE A 94 8.47 5.23 16.95
N GLY A 95 9.52 5.78 16.35
CA GLY A 95 10.66 6.39 17.04
C GLY A 95 10.26 7.62 17.84
N GLU A 96 9.40 8.48 17.28
CA GLU A 96 8.79 9.60 18.01
C GLU A 96 7.93 9.13 19.17
N ALA A 97 7.13 8.07 18.97
CA ALA A 97 6.27 7.55 20.01
C ALA A 97 7.09 7.00 21.20
N LEU A 98 8.28 6.43 20.96
CA LEU A 98 9.19 5.92 21.99
C LEU A 98 9.71 7.01 22.94
N GLN A 99 9.69 8.27 22.54
CA GLN A 99 10.12 9.40 23.37
C GLN A 99 9.11 9.79 24.46
N GLY A 100 7.87 9.27 24.38
CA GLY A 100 6.81 9.57 25.34
C GLY A 100 6.94 8.81 26.67
N GLU A 101 6.27 9.33 27.70
CA GLU A 101 6.09 8.60 28.96
C GLU A 101 5.15 7.40 28.75
N MET A 102 5.61 6.21 29.15
CA MET A 102 4.85 4.97 29.01
C MET A 102 5.33 3.92 30.00
N THR A 103 4.50 2.90 30.20
CA THR A 103 4.85 1.74 31.02
C THR A 103 5.90 0.86 30.32
N ALA A 104 6.64 0.05 31.07
CA ALA A 104 7.63 -0.87 30.52
C ALA A 104 7.02 -1.85 29.49
N CYS A 105 5.78 -2.32 29.71
CA CYS A 105 5.08 -3.21 28.79
C CYS A 105 4.72 -2.52 27.47
N GLN A 106 4.24 -1.28 27.53
CA GLN A 106 3.98 -0.46 26.34
C GLN A 106 5.27 -0.17 25.57
N ARG A 107 6.34 0.17 26.28
CA ARG A 107 7.65 0.40 25.68
C ARG A 107 8.15 -0.82 24.93
N ALA A 108 8.18 -1.99 25.56
CA ALA A 108 8.63 -3.22 24.92
C ALA A 108 7.79 -3.56 23.66
N SER A 109 6.48 -3.33 23.72
CA SER A 109 5.60 -3.53 22.55
C SER A 109 5.93 -2.55 21.42
N LEU A 110 6.23 -1.29 21.76
CA LEU A 110 6.55 -0.25 20.80
C LEU A 110 7.95 -0.44 20.18
N GLU A 111 8.93 -0.85 20.98
CA GLU A 111 10.27 -1.22 20.52
C GLU A 111 10.23 -2.39 19.53
N TYR A 112 9.38 -3.38 19.78
CA TYR A 112 9.14 -4.48 18.84
C TYR A 112 8.64 -3.97 17.48
N TRP A 113 7.61 -3.10 17.47
CA TRP A 113 7.08 -2.55 16.22
C TRP A 113 8.05 -1.61 15.52
N HIS A 114 8.83 -0.84 16.27
CA HIS A 114 9.90 -0.01 15.71
C HIS A 114 10.95 -0.87 14.99
N ALA A 115 11.41 -1.95 15.62
CA ALA A 115 12.37 -2.87 15.02
C ALA A 115 11.83 -3.55 13.76
N GLU A 116 10.54 -3.94 13.74
CA GLU A 116 9.93 -4.51 12.53
C GLU A 116 9.84 -3.46 11.40
N ALA A 117 9.53 -2.20 11.73
CA ALA A 117 9.53 -1.12 10.75
C ALA A 117 10.94 -0.83 10.20
N GLU A 118 11.98 -0.87 11.04
CA GLU A 118 13.38 -0.73 10.60
C GLU A 118 13.79 -1.86 9.65
N LYS A 119 13.36 -3.08 9.93
CA LYS A 119 13.59 -4.23 9.06
C LYS A 119 12.92 -4.04 7.69
N LEU A 120 11.66 -3.60 7.65
CA LEU A 120 10.97 -3.28 6.40
C LEU A 120 11.66 -2.16 5.62
N LEU A 121 12.21 -1.16 6.32
CA LEU A 121 12.99 -0.09 5.69
C LEU A 121 14.29 -0.61 5.07
N GLU A 122 14.98 -1.53 5.74
CA GLU A 122 16.21 -2.12 5.20
C GLU A 122 15.93 -3.01 3.99
N GLU A 123 14.87 -3.83 4.05
CA GLU A 123 14.37 -4.59 2.90
C GLU A 123 14.07 -3.64 1.73
N ALA A 124 13.34 -2.56 1.99
CA ALA A 124 13.00 -1.56 0.97
C ALA A 124 14.23 -0.92 0.31
N ARG A 125 15.25 -0.59 1.12
CA ARG A 125 16.52 -0.02 0.64
C ARG A 125 17.33 -1.03 -0.17
N SER A 126 17.32 -2.28 0.24
CA SER A 126 18.00 -3.36 -0.47
C SER A 126 17.39 -3.55 -1.86
N ASP A 127 16.06 -3.60 -1.94
CA ASP A 127 15.33 -3.73 -3.21
C ASP A 127 15.56 -2.52 -4.12
N GLN A 128 15.47 -1.29 -3.57
CA GLN A 128 15.76 -0.07 -4.32
C GLN A 128 17.20 -0.07 -4.86
N SER A 129 18.18 -0.49 -4.05
CA SER A 129 19.58 -0.57 -4.47
C SER A 129 19.79 -1.62 -5.56
N ALA A 130 19.09 -2.74 -5.51
CA ALA A 130 19.15 -3.77 -6.55
C ALA A 130 18.63 -3.22 -7.89
N ILE A 131 17.49 -2.53 -7.88
CA ILE A 131 16.91 -1.87 -9.05
C ILE A 131 17.86 -0.79 -9.59
N ASP A 132 18.40 0.07 -8.73
CA ASP A 132 19.31 1.13 -9.13
C ASP A 132 20.59 0.57 -9.76
N ASN A 133 21.11 -0.55 -9.23
CA ASN A 133 22.26 -1.24 -9.80
C ASN A 133 21.93 -1.82 -11.18
N GLU A 134 20.77 -2.45 -11.35
CA GLU A 134 20.34 -2.99 -12.65
C GLU A 134 20.20 -1.87 -13.69
N ILE A 135 19.56 -0.75 -13.33
CA ILE A 135 19.44 0.42 -14.19
C ILE A 135 20.83 0.95 -14.56
N ASN A 136 21.73 1.08 -13.60
CA ASN A 136 23.09 1.55 -13.84
C ASN A 136 23.88 0.62 -14.79
N GLU A 137 23.75 -0.69 -14.66
CA GLU A 137 24.38 -1.63 -15.59
C GLU A 137 23.81 -1.53 -17.00
N LYS A 138 22.47 -1.39 -17.13
CA LYS A 138 21.83 -1.15 -18.44
C LYS A 138 22.31 0.17 -19.06
N LEU A 139 22.42 1.25 -18.27
CA LEU A 139 22.97 2.53 -18.73
C LEU A 139 24.44 2.42 -19.17
N LYS A 140 25.28 1.69 -18.42
CA LYS A 140 26.68 1.41 -18.79
C LYS A 140 26.80 0.62 -20.09
N SER A 141 25.84 -0.26 -20.38
CA SER A 141 25.79 -1.01 -21.65
C SER A 141 25.43 -0.12 -22.86
N GLY A 142 25.14 1.17 -22.65
CA GLY A 142 24.78 2.13 -23.70
C GLY A 142 23.29 2.22 -23.99
N MET A 143 22.43 1.52 -23.22
CA MET A 143 20.99 1.73 -23.30
C MET A 143 20.61 3.08 -22.72
N THR A 144 19.64 3.73 -23.35
CA THR A 144 19.03 4.96 -22.84
C THR A 144 17.91 4.65 -21.86
N MET A 145 17.58 5.59 -20.96
CA MET A 145 16.49 5.40 -20.00
C MET A 145 15.14 5.05 -20.67
N ARG A 146 14.87 5.64 -21.85
CA ARG A 146 13.68 5.31 -22.63
C ARG A 146 13.68 3.84 -23.08
N GLN A 147 14.80 3.33 -23.57
CA GLN A 147 14.91 1.92 -23.98
C GLN A 147 14.75 0.96 -22.80
N ILE A 148 15.22 1.33 -21.61
CA ILE A 148 15.01 0.53 -20.39
C ILE A 148 13.51 0.47 -20.06
N GLN A 149 12.81 1.61 -20.11
CA GLN A 149 11.37 1.67 -19.86
C GLN A 149 10.56 0.90 -20.92
N ASP A 150 10.91 1.05 -22.21
CA ASP A 150 10.25 0.36 -23.32
C ASP A 150 10.44 -1.17 -23.19
N ALA A 151 11.62 -1.62 -22.77
CA ALA A 151 11.89 -3.04 -22.52
C ALA A 151 11.05 -3.58 -21.35
N GLN A 152 10.95 -2.85 -20.23
CA GLN A 152 10.12 -3.24 -19.08
C GLN A 152 8.63 -3.30 -19.44
N LEU A 153 8.14 -2.33 -20.21
CA LEU A 153 6.76 -2.33 -20.73
C LEU A 153 6.50 -3.53 -21.63
N SER A 154 7.43 -3.84 -22.53
CA SER A 154 7.31 -4.98 -23.44
C SER A 154 7.28 -6.31 -22.69
N GLU A 155 8.18 -6.49 -21.73
CA GLU A 155 8.21 -7.67 -20.86
C GLU A 155 6.90 -7.85 -20.07
N MET A 156 6.37 -6.75 -19.52
CA MET A 156 5.09 -6.76 -18.82
C MET A 156 3.94 -7.20 -19.74
N TYR A 157 3.86 -6.67 -20.96
CA TYR A 157 2.83 -7.07 -21.94
C TYR A 157 2.96 -8.54 -22.34
N GLU A 158 4.18 -9.04 -22.55
CA GLU A 158 4.42 -10.46 -22.83
C GLU A 158 4.00 -11.37 -21.67
N ARG A 159 4.22 -10.93 -20.43
CA ARG A 159 3.80 -11.68 -19.24
C ARG A 159 2.28 -11.73 -19.12
N LEU A 160 1.59 -10.63 -19.41
CA LEU A 160 0.12 -10.58 -19.44
C LEU A 160 -0.46 -11.45 -20.57
N ALA A 161 0.17 -11.45 -21.74
CA ALA A 161 -0.26 -12.29 -22.88
C ALA A 161 -0.19 -13.79 -22.52
N ARG A 162 0.88 -14.23 -21.85
CA ARG A 162 1.01 -15.63 -21.39
C ARG A 162 -0.07 -16.05 -20.40
N ILE A 163 -0.45 -15.17 -19.46
CA ILE A 163 -1.51 -15.46 -18.48
C ILE A 163 -2.87 -15.63 -19.20
N GLY A 164 -3.16 -14.81 -20.20
CA GLY A 164 -4.39 -14.91 -20.99
C GLY A 164 -4.51 -16.19 -21.84
N GLU A 165 -3.38 -16.75 -22.29
CA GLU A 165 -3.35 -18.00 -23.06
C GLU A 165 -3.53 -19.25 -22.18
N GLU A 166 -3.03 -19.24 -20.95
CA GLU A 166 -3.16 -20.37 -20.00
C GLU A 166 -4.59 -20.51 -19.44
N GLU A 167 -5.32 -19.42 -19.23
CA GLU A 167 -6.74 -19.48 -18.81
C GLU A 167 -7.68 -19.97 -19.93
N GLY A 168 -7.29 -19.80 -21.20
CA GLY A 168 -8.05 -20.29 -22.36
C GLY A 168 -7.87 -21.78 -22.64
N ALA A 169 -6.75 -22.38 -22.25
CA ALA A 169 -6.44 -23.79 -22.52
C ALA A 169 -6.95 -24.78 -21.45
N SER A 170 -7.36 -24.29 -20.27
CA SER A 170 -7.80 -25.12 -19.13
C SER A 170 -9.31 -25.42 -19.11
N ALA A 171 -10.07 -24.99 -20.13
CA ALA A 171 -11.51 -25.21 -20.23
C ALA A 171 -11.91 -26.52 -20.96
N GLU A 172 -10.97 -27.26 -21.55
CA GLU A 172 -11.27 -28.47 -22.33
C GLU A 172 -10.61 -29.74 -21.77
N THR A 173 -10.76 -30.05 -20.49
CA THR A 173 -10.65 -31.44 -19.98
C THR A 173 -11.25 -31.57 -18.57
N SER A 174 -12.58 -31.65 -18.47
CA SER A 174 -13.20 -32.27 -17.29
C SER A 174 -14.50 -32.97 -17.65
N THR A 175 -14.35 -34.13 -18.30
CA THR A 175 -15.37 -35.18 -18.31
C THR A 175 -14.94 -36.30 -17.37
N ALA A 176 -15.69 -36.41 -16.27
CA ALA A 176 -16.05 -37.62 -15.51
C ALA A 176 -14.92 -38.45 -14.85
N ALA A 177 -14.91 -38.44 -13.51
CA ALA A 177 -15.12 -39.65 -12.70
C ALA A 177 -15.38 -39.30 -11.23
N ALA A 178 -16.44 -39.87 -10.67
CA ALA A 178 -16.77 -39.86 -9.25
C ALA A 178 -15.88 -40.86 -8.48
N SER A 179 -15.67 -40.64 -7.17
CA SER A 179 -15.80 -41.65 -6.10
C SER A 179 -15.11 -41.18 -4.81
N ASP A 180 -15.95 -40.89 -3.82
CA ASP A 180 -15.95 -41.51 -2.49
C ASP A 180 -14.73 -41.41 -1.52
N GLN A 181 -15.10 -40.95 -0.31
CA GLN A 181 -14.57 -41.21 1.04
C GLN A 181 -13.43 -40.39 1.67
N ASP A 182 -13.76 -40.05 2.92
CA ASP A 182 -12.94 -39.97 4.13
C ASP A 182 -12.35 -38.62 4.56
N ALA A 183 -13.05 -38.01 5.51
CA ALA A 183 -12.64 -36.84 6.27
C ALA A 183 -11.72 -37.26 7.42
N GLU A 184 -10.42 -37.40 7.13
CA GLU A 184 -9.39 -37.51 8.15
C GLU A 184 -8.91 -36.11 8.58
N VAL A 185 -9.07 -35.83 9.88
CA VAL A 185 -8.60 -34.64 10.58
C VAL A 185 -7.08 -34.52 10.48
N ARG A 186 -6.56 -33.49 9.79
CA ARG A 186 -5.13 -33.12 9.83
C ARG A 186 -4.92 -31.61 10.06
N LYS A 187 -4.67 -31.31 11.34
CA LYS A 187 -3.60 -30.46 11.87
C LYS A 187 -3.12 -29.33 10.95
N PHE A 188 -3.57 -28.11 11.23
CA PHE A 188 -3.05 -26.85 10.70
C PHE A 188 -1.53 -26.74 10.93
N GLY A 189 -0.75 -27.03 9.89
CA GLY A 189 0.63 -26.58 9.75
C GLY A 189 0.62 -25.29 8.95
N ILE A 190 0.97 -24.17 9.60
CA ILE A 190 1.21 -22.89 8.93
C ILE A 190 2.48 -23.05 8.11
N GLU A 191 2.33 -23.42 6.85
CA GLU A 191 3.41 -23.46 5.87
C GLU A 191 3.60 -22.05 5.34
N ARG A 192 4.65 -21.37 5.79
CA ARG A 192 5.08 -20.09 5.22
C ARG A 192 5.48 -20.35 3.77
N ARG A 193 4.61 -19.97 2.83
CA ARG A 193 4.96 -19.85 1.41
C ARG A 193 6.19 -18.96 1.31
N GLY A 194 7.33 -19.56 0.98
CA GLY A 194 8.50 -18.84 0.52
C GLY A 194 8.09 -18.06 -0.73
N ARG A 195 8.23 -16.74 -0.68
CA ARG A 195 8.24 -15.94 -1.91
C ARG A 195 9.41 -16.46 -2.74
N GLY A 196 9.09 -17.04 -3.89
CA GLY A 196 10.07 -17.46 -4.86
C GLY A 196 10.94 -16.26 -5.20
N LYS A 197 12.26 -16.44 -5.05
CA LYS A 197 13.25 -15.58 -5.69
C LYS A 197 12.96 -15.61 -7.19
N ALA A 198 12.39 -14.52 -7.71
CA ALA A 198 12.52 -14.22 -9.12
C ALA A 198 14.02 -13.94 -9.34
N LEU A 199 14.71 -14.89 -9.94
CA LEU A 199 15.99 -14.66 -10.56
C LEU A 199 15.70 -13.85 -11.83
N PHE A 200 16.05 -12.57 -11.81
CA PHE A 200 16.45 -11.83 -12.98
C PHE A 200 17.87 -11.34 -12.73
#